data_AF-A0A8J2MY20-F1
#
_entry.id   AF-A0A8J2MY20-F1
#
_cell.length_a   1.000
_cell.length_b   1.000
_cell.length_c   1.000
_cell.angle_alpha   90.00
_cell.angle_beta   90.00
_cell.angle_gamma   90.00
#
_symmetry.space_group_name_H-M   'P 1'
#
loop_
_entity.id
_entity.type
_entity.pdbx_description
1 polymer ?
#
loop_
_entity_poly.entity_id
_entity_poly.type
_entity_poly.pdbx_seq_one_letter_code
_entity_poly.pdbx_strand_id
1 'polypeptide(L)'
;MIEQLIRQYFLKNYKISEIRDLLLTRNEIIISISTIKRILSSLGLKRKNVPESSMQDIVSAIIKEIYSCGYNLGYRSLWKKLKLEYNLTVKRDTSVKNQRIESYWGRMRQHTVDFYIQFFKCMQEKGLFDGSNLHIKCLQFCFGPLIRHDLNTNRKLWNEHRIRKQAVRNHLAGRPNVLFHLPHRYASRDYRRKVNPNTVEKLMNKFTKKPKLFERSLQMKRLSKKQLY
;
A
#
# COMPACT_ATOMS: atom_id res chain seq x y z
N MET A 1 11.94 -19.84 34.25
CA MET A 1 12.53 -20.26 32.95
C MET A 1 11.47 -20.43 31.85
N ILE A 2 10.50 -21.33 32.00
CA ILE A 2 9.44 -21.60 30.99
C ILE A 2 8.57 -20.36 30.73
N GLU A 3 8.17 -19.63 31.78
CA GLU A 3 7.35 -18.41 31.65
C GLU A 3 8.05 -17.31 30.83
N GLN A 4 9.37 -17.15 30.99
CA GLN A 4 10.15 -16.18 30.23
C GLN A 4 10.24 -16.55 28.75
N LEU A 5 10.44 -17.83 28.43
CA LEU A 5 10.42 -18.33 27.04
C LEU A 5 9.05 -18.14 26.40
N ILE A 6 7.97 -18.50 27.10
CA ILE A 6 6.59 -18.29 26.65
C ILE A 6 6.34 -16.80 26.40
N ARG A 7 6.77 -15.92 27.32
CA ARG A 7 6.65 -14.46 27.15
C ARG A 7 7.41 -13.97 25.92
N GLN A 8 8.65 -14.42 25.74
CA GLN A 8 9.48 -14.02 24.59
C GLN A 8 8.86 -14.47 23.26
N TYR A 9 8.42 -15.73 23.14
CA TYR A 9 7.77 -16.21 21.93
C TYR A 9 6.40 -15.54 21.70
N PHE A 10 5.68 -15.22 22.77
CA PHE A 10 4.42 -14.48 22.67
C PHE A 10 4.63 -13.05 22.15
N LEU A 11 5.66 -12.34 22.63
CA LEU A 11 6.01 -10.98 22.17
C LEU A 11 6.46 -10.98 20.70
N LYS A 12 7.17 -12.04 20.26
CA LYS A 12 7.48 -12.27 18.83
C LYS A 12 6.26 -12.64 17.98
N ASN A 13 5.06 -12.67 18.58
CA ASN A 13 3.76 -12.80 17.92
C ASN A 13 3.48 -14.18 17.31
N TYR A 14 4.25 -15.23 17.65
CA TYR A 14 3.98 -16.64 17.27
C TYR A 14 2.61 -17.10 17.77
N LYS A 15 1.87 -17.92 17.03
CA LYS A 15 0.60 -18.52 17.47
C LYS A 15 0.84 -19.46 18.66
N ILE A 16 -0.19 -19.74 19.45
CA ILE A 16 -0.06 -20.64 20.62
C ILE A 16 0.39 -22.05 20.21
N SER A 17 -0.05 -22.54 19.05
CA SER A 17 0.45 -23.79 18.45
C SER A 17 1.95 -23.71 18.14
N GLU A 18 2.38 -22.63 17.49
CA GLU A 18 3.80 -22.39 17.15
C GLU A 18 4.66 -22.26 18.41
N ILE A 19 4.16 -21.63 19.48
CA ILE A 19 4.87 -21.54 20.78
C ILE A 19 5.06 -22.94 21.36
N ARG A 20 4.03 -23.79 21.32
CA ARG A 20 4.14 -25.18 21.78
C ARG A 20 5.19 -25.95 20.98
N ASP A 21 5.12 -25.86 19.66
CA ASP A 21 6.00 -26.60 18.77
C ASP A 21 7.46 -26.13 18.94
N LEU A 22 7.70 -24.82 19.13
CA LEU A 22 9.03 -24.27 19.44
C LEU A 22 9.57 -24.72 20.81
N LEU A 23 8.72 -24.79 21.83
CA LEU A 23 9.12 -25.26 23.15
C LEU A 23 9.48 -26.74 23.12
N LEU A 24 8.77 -27.54 22.33
CA LEU A 24 9.07 -28.95 22.11
C LEU A 24 10.39 -29.12 21.34
N THR A 25 10.52 -28.48 20.18
CA THR A 25 11.64 -28.72 19.26
C THR A 25 12.95 -28.06 19.71
N ARG A 26 12.90 -26.87 20.33
CA ARG A 26 14.11 -26.07 20.59
C ARG A 26 14.51 -26.03 22.06
N ASN A 27 13.56 -26.31 22.96
CA ASN A 27 13.79 -26.25 24.38
C ASN A 27 13.50 -27.59 25.08
N GLU A 28 13.13 -28.64 24.33
CA GLU A 28 12.81 -29.99 24.83
C GLU A 28 11.74 -30.00 25.94
N ILE A 29 10.86 -28.99 25.94
CA ILE A 29 9.81 -28.80 26.94
C ILE A 29 8.48 -29.29 26.36
N ILE A 30 7.96 -30.39 26.91
CA ILE A 30 6.64 -30.92 26.59
C ILE A 30 5.59 -30.23 27.47
N ILE A 31 4.76 -29.38 26.88
CA ILE A 31 3.66 -28.73 27.60
C ILE A 31 2.37 -28.72 26.78
N SER A 32 1.24 -28.80 27.48
CA SER A 32 -0.07 -28.69 26.85
C SER A 32 -0.38 -27.24 26.44
N ILE A 33 -1.22 -27.08 25.40
CA ILE A 33 -1.74 -25.78 24.97
C ILE A 33 -2.50 -25.09 26.13
N SER A 34 -3.21 -25.85 26.95
CA SER A 34 -3.94 -25.34 28.11
C SER A 34 -3.00 -24.75 29.16
N THR A 35 -1.85 -25.40 29.41
CA THR A 35 -0.80 -24.90 30.29
C THR A 35 -0.23 -23.58 29.78
N ILE A 36 0.07 -23.49 28.47
CA ILE A 36 0.53 -22.24 27.84
C ILE A 36 -0.51 -21.14 28.01
N LYS A 37 -1.79 -21.42 27.72
CA LYS A 37 -2.88 -20.44 27.89
C LYS A 37 -3.00 -19.97 29.33
N ARG A 38 -2.88 -20.86 30.31
CA ARG A 38 -2.92 -20.53 31.74
C ARG A 38 -1.76 -19.61 32.13
N ILE A 39 -0.53 -19.92 31.69
CA ILE A 39 0.66 -19.10 31.95
C ILE A 39 0.53 -17.72 31.28
N LEU A 40 0.02 -17.65 30.06
CA LEU A 40 -0.24 -16.36 29.40
C LEU A 40 -1.28 -15.54 30.17
N SER A 41 -2.33 -16.18 30.70
CA SER A 41 -3.32 -15.52 31.55
C SER A 41 -2.74 -15.03 32.87
N SER A 42 -1.90 -15.82 33.56
CA SER A 42 -1.26 -15.39 34.81
C SER A 42 -0.27 -14.25 34.59
N LEU A 43 0.38 -14.20 33.42
CA LEU A 43 1.26 -13.10 33.01
C LEU A 43 0.51 -11.87 32.46
N GLY A 44 -0.83 -11.90 32.38
CA GLY A 44 -1.64 -10.83 31.81
C GLY A 44 -1.48 -10.64 30.29
N LEU A 45 -0.84 -11.57 29.60
CA LEU A 45 -0.51 -11.49 28.18
C LEU A 45 -1.70 -11.87 27.30
N LYS A 46 -2.43 -10.86 26.81
CA LYS A 46 -3.58 -11.01 25.92
C LYS A 46 -3.22 -10.57 24.50
N ARG A 47 -3.86 -11.19 23.49
CA ARG A 47 -3.70 -10.77 22.07
C ARG A 47 -4.77 -9.79 21.60
N LYS A 48 -5.91 -9.79 22.28
CA LYS A 48 -7.05 -8.92 21.99
C LYS A 48 -7.21 -7.94 23.14
N ASN A 49 -7.67 -6.73 22.83
CA ASN A 49 -7.93 -5.66 23.79
C ASN A 49 -6.72 -5.29 24.66
N VAL A 50 -5.52 -5.32 24.07
CA VAL A 50 -4.31 -4.80 24.73
C VAL A 50 -4.39 -3.27 24.74
N PRO A 51 -4.09 -2.60 25.87
CA PRO A 51 -4.05 -1.15 25.91
C PRO A 51 -2.99 -0.62 24.93
N GLU A 52 -3.24 0.57 24.37
CA GLU A 52 -2.27 1.20 23.50
C GLU A 52 -1.08 1.70 24.30
N SER A 53 0.10 1.62 23.68
CA SER A 53 1.29 2.29 24.18
C SER A 53 1.07 3.81 24.23
N SER A 54 1.87 4.51 25.03
CA SER A 54 1.78 5.97 25.12
C SER A 54 1.89 6.61 23.74
N MET A 55 1.05 7.62 23.48
CA MET A 55 1.09 8.39 22.23
C MET A 55 2.47 9.00 21.98
N GLN A 56 3.18 9.39 23.04
CA GLN A 56 4.52 9.96 22.95
C GLN A 56 5.53 8.96 22.41
N ASP A 57 5.49 7.71 22.88
CA ASP A 57 6.38 6.64 22.42
C ASP A 57 6.09 6.25 20.96
N ILE A 58 4.81 6.18 20.61
CA ILE A 58 4.36 5.88 19.24
C ILE A 58 4.84 6.95 18.28
N VAL A 59 4.62 8.22 18.59
CA VAL A 59 5.05 9.35 17.75
C VAL A 59 6.57 9.37 17.62
N SER A 60 7.30 9.17 18.73
CA SER A 60 8.77 9.14 18.71
C SER A 60 9.32 8.04 17.81
N ALA A 61 8.74 6.83 17.87
CA ALA A 61 9.13 5.72 17.00
C ALA A 61 8.78 5.98 15.52
N ILE A 62 7.62 6.58 15.24
CA ILE A 62 7.23 6.95 13.87
C ILE A 62 8.19 7.99 13.30
N ILE A 63 8.50 9.04 14.06
CA ILE A 63 9.43 10.09 13.64
C ILE A 63 10.80 9.49 13.35
N LYS A 64 11.33 8.64 14.25
CA LYS A 64 12.60 7.93 14.06
C LYS A 64 12.59 7.08 12.78
N GLU A 65 11.48 6.41 12.49
CA GLU A 65 11.33 5.60 11.30
C GLU A 65 11.29 6.43 10.01
N ILE A 66 10.55 7.56 10.02
CA ILE A 66 10.45 8.49 8.89
C ILE A 66 11.80 9.10 8.54
N TYR A 67 12.61 9.50 9.53
CA TYR A 67 13.94 10.08 9.29
C TYR A 67 15.03 9.04 9.03
N SER A 68 14.69 7.75 8.97
CA SER A 68 15.62 6.67 8.64
C SER A 68 15.33 6.07 7.25
N CYS A 69 15.47 4.75 7.08
CA CYS A 69 15.15 4.02 5.86
C CYS A 69 13.64 3.71 5.68
N GLY A 70 12.82 4.09 6.67
CA GLY A 70 11.40 3.77 6.74
C GLY A 70 10.44 4.73 6.03
N TYR A 71 10.94 5.82 5.44
CA TYR A 71 10.09 6.87 4.84
C TYR A 71 9.14 6.36 3.74
N ASN A 72 9.47 5.24 3.09
CA ASN A 72 8.63 4.59 2.07
C ASN A 72 7.80 3.41 2.60
N LEU A 73 7.77 3.15 3.91
CA LEU A 73 6.95 2.08 4.47
C LEU A 73 5.47 2.47 4.43
N GLY A 74 4.66 1.64 3.78
CA GLY A 74 3.20 1.75 3.88
C GLY A 74 2.74 1.53 5.33
N TYR A 75 1.59 2.10 5.71
CA TYR A 75 1.09 2.08 7.10
C TYR A 75 1.05 0.67 7.72
N ARG A 76 0.76 -0.38 6.92
CA ARG A 76 0.74 -1.77 7.38
C ARG A 76 2.12 -2.28 7.78
N SER A 77 3.13 -1.94 6.98
CA SER A 77 4.52 -2.31 7.24
C SER A 77 5.06 -1.53 8.43
N LEU A 78 4.76 -0.23 8.52
CA LEU A 78 5.09 0.60 9.67
C LEU A 78 4.44 0.07 10.96
N TRP A 79 3.14 -0.26 10.94
CA TRP A 79 2.46 -0.87 12.08
C TRP A 79 3.10 -2.20 12.51
N LYS A 80 3.46 -3.06 11.54
CA LYS A 80 4.17 -4.31 11.83
C LYS A 80 5.53 -4.04 12.48
N LYS A 81 6.25 -3.02 12.01
CA LYS A 81 7.57 -2.63 12.52
C LYS A 81 7.51 -2.05 13.94
N LEU A 82 6.56 -1.14 14.19
CA LEU A 82 6.28 -0.61 15.54
C LEU A 82 6.02 -1.74 16.54
N LYS A 83 5.30 -2.77 16.11
CA LYS A 83 5.00 -3.93 16.97
C LYS A 83 6.20 -4.86 17.18
N LEU A 84 6.96 -5.17 16.14
CA LEU A 84 8.02 -6.19 16.20
C LEU A 84 9.37 -5.65 16.69
N GLU A 85 9.72 -4.41 16.32
CA GLU A 85 11.04 -3.84 16.62
C GLU A 85 10.98 -2.88 17.80
N TYR A 86 9.95 -2.05 17.86
CA TYR A 86 9.77 -1.08 18.96
C TYR A 86 8.96 -1.65 20.13
N ASN A 87 8.42 -2.88 20.01
CA ASN A 87 7.52 -3.50 21.01
C ASN A 87 6.32 -2.63 21.40
N LEU A 88 5.86 -1.76 20.50
CA LEU A 88 4.75 -0.85 20.75
C LEU A 88 3.42 -1.48 20.35
N THR A 89 2.41 -1.28 21.19
CA THR A 89 1.04 -1.69 20.89
C THR A 89 0.27 -0.49 20.35
N VAL A 90 -0.04 -0.55 19.05
CA VAL A 90 -0.88 0.44 18.37
C VAL A 90 -2.16 -0.26 17.93
N LYS A 91 -3.35 0.23 18.32
CA LYS A 91 -4.58 -0.33 17.79
C LYS A 91 -4.62 -0.03 16.31
N ARG A 92 -4.87 -1.08 15.54
CA ARG A 92 -5.14 -0.91 14.13
C ARG A 92 -6.62 -0.65 13.98
N ASP A 93 -6.99 0.60 13.78
CA ASP A 93 -8.32 0.87 13.23
C ASP A 93 -8.39 0.22 11.85
N THR A 94 -9.29 -0.75 11.72
CA THR A 94 -9.72 -1.21 10.41
C THR A 94 -10.57 -0.10 9.82
N SER A 95 -9.94 0.81 9.05
CA SER A 95 -10.71 1.70 8.18
C SER A 95 -11.44 0.85 7.14
N VAL A 96 -12.60 0.31 7.53
CA VAL A 96 -13.50 -0.47 6.68
C VAL A 96 -14.00 0.39 5.51
N LYS A 97 -14.00 1.72 5.70
CA LYS A 97 -14.32 2.72 4.68
C LYS A 97 -13.34 2.69 3.51
N ASN A 98 -12.06 2.35 3.74
CA ASN A 98 -11.04 2.32 2.69
C ASN A 98 -11.01 1.00 1.90
N GLN A 99 -11.78 -0.03 2.29
CA GLN A 99 -11.73 -1.34 1.62
C GLN A 99 -11.96 -1.29 0.11
N ARG A 100 -12.86 -0.41 -0.35
CA ARG A 100 -13.19 -0.28 -1.77
C ARG A 100 -12.02 0.28 -2.58
N ILE A 101 -11.38 1.33 -2.06
CA ILE A 101 -10.24 1.94 -2.75
C ILE A 101 -9.01 1.03 -2.67
N GLU A 102 -8.80 0.34 -1.56
CA GLU A 102 -7.74 -0.68 -1.41
C GLU A 102 -7.94 -1.85 -2.37
N SER A 103 -9.19 -2.30 -2.57
CA SER A 103 -9.51 -3.34 -3.55
C SER A 103 -9.25 -2.88 -4.98
N TYR A 104 -9.56 -1.62 -5.31
CA TYR A 104 -9.21 -1.02 -6.59
C TYR A 104 -7.68 -1.01 -6.79
N TRP A 105 -6.93 -0.49 -5.81
CA TRP A 105 -5.47 -0.44 -5.89
C TRP A 105 -4.86 -1.83 -6.04
N GLY A 106 -5.38 -2.83 -5.32
CA GLY A 106 -4.97 -4.22 -5.46
C GLY A 106 -5.19 -4.75 -6.88
N ARG A 107 -6.37 -4.51 -7.45
CA ARG A 107 -6.70 -4.95 -8.81
C ARG A 107 -5.86 -4.23 -9.88
N MET A 108 -5.74 -2.91 -9.80
CA MET A 108 -4.90 -2.11 -10.70
C MET A 108 -3.44 -2.56 -10.66
N ARG A 109 -2.95 -2.87 -9.45
CA ARG A 109 -1.60 -3.39 -9.26
C ARG A 109 -1.44 -4.75 -9.96
N GLN A 110 -2.30 -5.71 -9.66
CA GLN A 110 -2.24 -7.07 -10.23
C GLN A 110 -2.30 -7.09 -11.75
N HIS A 111 -3.16 -6.27 -12.37
CA HIS A 111 -3.39 -6.34 -13.81
C HIS A 111 -2.51 -5.39 -14.63
N THR A 112 -1.75 -4.49 -14.01
CA THR A 112 -1.05 -3.44 -14.77
C THR A 112 0.26 -3.03 -14.15
N VAL A 113 0.27 -2.58 -12.91
CA VAL A 113 1.47 -1.96 -12.34
C VAL A 113 2.51 -3.01 -11.90
N ASP A 114 2.09 -4.21 -11.50
CA ASP A 114 3.02 -5.26 -11.07
C ASP A 114 3.96 -5.71 -12.19
N PHE A 115 3.51 -5.72 -13.46
CA PHE A 115 4.38 -5.99 -14.60
C PHE A 115 5.59 -5.04 -14.62
N TYR A 116 5.32 -3.72 -14.59
CA TYR A 116 6.37 -2.71 -14.63
C TYR A 116 7.29 -2.78 -13.40
N ILE A 117 6.73 -3.01 -12.21
CA ILE A 117 7.52 -3.14 -10.98
C ILE A 117 8.48 -4.32 -11.09
N GLN A 118 8.00 -5.49 -11.51
CA GLN A 118 8.84 -6.68 -11.61
C GLN A 118 9.84 -6.56 -12.75
N PHE A 119 9.43 -5.99 -13.88
CA PHE A 119 10.33 -5.74 -15.00
C PHE A 119 11.53 -4.86 -14.59
N PHE A 120 11.29 -3.74 -13.90
CA PHE A 120 12.37 -2.86 -13.45
C PHE A 120 13.23 -3.48 -12.34
N LYS A 121 12.67 -4.31 -11.47
CA LYS A 121 13.46 -5.10 -10.50
C LYS A 121 14.38 -6.08 -11.20
N CYS A 122 13.90 -6.82 -12.19
CA CYS A 122 14.75 -7.74 -12.96
C CYS A 122 15.84 -6.99 -13.74
N MET A 123 15.57 -5.77 -14.23
CA MET A 123 16.63 -4.93 -14.82
C MET A 123 17.71 -4.58 -13.81
N GLN A 124 17.33 -4.23 -12.58
CA GLN A 124 18.27 -3.93 -11.50
C GLN A 124 19.11 -5.17 -11.13
N GLU A 125 18.46 -6.33 -10.96
CA GLU A 125 19.12 -7.60 -10.64
C GLU A 125 20.15 -8.03 -11.69
N LYS A 126 19.89 -7.71 -12.97
CA LYS A 126 20.80 -7.99 -14.10
C LYS A 126 21.89 -6.93 -14.30
N GLY A 127 21.94 -5.89 -13.45
CA GLY A 127 22.89 -4.79 -13.62
C GLY A 127 22.60 -3.87 -14.80
N LEU A 128 21.41 -3.95 -15.41
CA LEU A 128 20.97 -3.09 -16.51
C LEU A 128 20.39 -1.74 -16.02
N PHE A 129 20.16 -1.62 -14.71
CA PHE A 129 19.66 -0.43 -14.06
C PHE A 129 20.37 -0.23 -12.73
N ASP A 130 21.14 0.86 -12.63
CA ASP A 130 21.93 1.23 -11.44
C ASP A 130 21.24 2.26 -10.53
N GLY A 131 20.03 2.71 -10.89
CA GLY A 131 19.33 3.77 -10.14
C GLY A 131 19.84 5.19 -10.39
N SER A 132 20.79 5.39 -11.32
CA SER A 132 21.27 6.71 -11.69
C SER A 132 20.16 7.58 -12.26
N ASN A 133 20.30 8.90 -12.08
CA ASN A 133 19.35 9.88 -12.61
C ASN A 133 19.19 9.77 -14.15
N LEU A 134 20.25 9.38 -14.86
CA LEU A 134 20.20 9.15 -16.30
C LEU A 134 19.30 7.96 -16.64
N HIS A 135 19.55 6.79 -16.02
CA HIS A 135 18.71 5.62 -16.26
C HIS A 135 17.26 5.83 -15.85
N ILE A 136 17.01 6.53 -14.74
CA ILE A 136 15.64 6.92 -14.35
C ILE A 136 14.97 7.75 -15.45
N LYS A 137 15.65 8.77 -16.00
CA LYS A 137 15.11 9.60 -17.09
C LYS A 137 14.88 8.80 -18.38
N CYS A 138 15.80 7.89 -18.73
CA CYS A 138 15.63 6.99 -19.87
C CYS A 138 14.40 6.09 -19.70
N LEU A 139 14.21 5.48 -18.53
CA LEU A 139 13.02 4.68 -18.24
C LEU A 139 11.75 5.51 -18.27
N GLN A 140 11.76 6.72 -17.71
CA GLN A 140 10.62 7.64 -17.78
C GLN A 140 10.28 8.03 -19.23
N PHE A 141 11.28 8.22 -20.08
CA PHE A 141 11.07 8.53 -21.49
C PHE A 141 10.50 7.33 -22.26
N CYS A 142 11.09 6.14 -22.10
CA CYS A 142 10.68 4.94 -22.83
C CYS A 142 9.34 4.37 -22.32
N PHE A 143 9.19 4.22 -21.00
CA PHE A 143 8.04 3.57 -20.39
C PHE A 143 6.97 4.53 -19.90
N GLY A 144 7.27 5.82 -19.72
CA GLY A 144 6.28 6.82 -19.27
C GLY A 144 5.01 6.86 -20.13
N PRO A 145 5.11 6.92 -21.47
CA PRO A 145 3.95 6.86 -22.36
C PRO A 145 3.16 5.55 -22.24
N LEU A 146 3.86 4.41 -22.10
CA LEU A 146 3.25 3.07 -21.97
C LEU A 146 2.49 2.92 -20.64
N ILE A 147 3.15 3.25 -19.53
CA ILE A 147 2.54 3.25 -18.19
C ILE A 147 1.33 4.19 -18.17
N ARG A 148 1.44 5.38 -18.76
CA ARG A 148 0.31 6.32 -18.86
C ARG A 148 -0.84 5.74 -19.66
N HIS A 149 -0.56 5.09 -20.80
CA HIS A 149 -1.57 4.43 -21.60
C HIS A 149 -2.31 3.37 -20.78
N ASP A 150 -1.58 2.46 -20.13
CA ASP A 150 -2.20 1.36 -19.41
C ASP A 150 -2.99 1.83 -18.19
N LEU A 151 -2.47 2.81 -17.44
CA LEU A 151 -3.20 3.43 -16.33
C LEU A 151 -4.51 4.08 -16.82
N ASN A 152 -4.48 4.75 -17.98
CA ASN A 152 -5.68 5.32 -18.57
C ASN A 152 -6.69 4.25 -19.01
N THR A 153 -6.21 3.14 -19.58
CA THR A 153 -7.05 1.99 -19.94
C THR A 153 -7.70 1.38 -18.71
N ASN A 154 -6.95 1.16 -17.63
CA ASN A 154 -7.52 0.68 -16.35
C ASN A 154 -8.56 1.63 -15.78
N ARG A 155 -8.29 2.94 -15.82
CA ARG A 155 -9.25 3.95 -15.38
C ARG A 155 -10.55 3.85 -16.17
N LYS A 156 -10.48 3.72 -17.50
CA LYS A 156 -11.67 3.54 -18.36
C LYS A 156 -12.44 2.27 -17.99
N LEU A 157 -11.76 1.12 -18.00
CA LEU A 157 -12.35 -0.18 -17.67
C LEU A 157 -13.00 -0.17 -16.28
N TRP A 158 -12.31 0.38 -15.28
CA TRP A 158 -12.86 0.52 -13.94
C TRP A 158 -14.04 1.48 -13.89
N ASN A 159 -14.04 2.56 -14.65
CA ASN A 159 -15.15 3.49 -14.60
C ASN A 159 -16.40 2.99 -15.35
N GLU A 160 -16.22 2.06 -16.29
CA GLU A 160 -17.26 1.46 -17.11
C GLU A 160 -17.79 0.12 -16.55
N HIS A 161 -17.04 -0.55 -15.67
CA HIS A 161 -17.48 -1.83 -15.12
C HIS A 161 -18.81 -1.71 -14.37
N ARG A 162 -19.63 -2.76 -14.42
CA ARG A 162 -20.89 -2.80 -13.69
C ARG A 162 -20.67 -3.38 -12.29
N ILE A 163 -20.98 -2.59 -11.26
CA ILE A 163 -21.08 -3.07 -9.88
C ILE A 163 -22.43 -3.77 -9.71
N ARG A 164 -22.41 -5.05 -9.35
CA ARG A 164 -23.62 -5.85 -9.09
C ARG A 164 -24.29 -5.43 -7.77
N LYS A 165 -25.63 -5.46 -7.74
CA LYS A 165 -26.43 -5.30 -6.52
C LYS A 165 -26.24 -6.52 -5.62
N GLN A 166 -25.97 -6.29 -4.34
CA GLN A 166 -25.84 -7.35 -3.33
C GLN A 166 -26.84 -7.09 -2.20
N ALA A 167 -27.57 -8.11 -1.78
CA ALA A 167 -28.65 -7.98 -0.80
C ALA A 167 -28.19 -7.47 0.58
N VAL A 168 -26.95 -7.78 0.97
CA VAL A 168 -26.43 -7.57 2.34
C VAL A 168 -25.62 -6.26 2.48
N ARG A 169 -25.44 -5.47 1.40
CA ARG A 169 -24.54 -4.31 1.44
C ARG A 169 -25.25 -2.99 1.15
N ASN A 170 -24.97 -1.99 1.99
CA ASN A 170 -25.39 -0.61 1.82
C ASN A 170 -24.49 0.11 0.79
N HIS A 171 -24.49 -0.34 -0.47
CA HIS A 171 -23.78 0.31 -1.57
C HIS A 171 -24.65 0.44 -2.82
N LEU A 172 -24.42 1.52 -3.59
CA LEU A 172 -25.07 1.73 -4.87
C LEU A 172 -24.52 0.78 -5.94
N ALA A 173 -25.42 0.04 -6.58
CA ALA A 173 -25.12 -0.78 -7.74
C ALA A 173 -25.25 0.04 -9.03
N GLY A 174 -24.45 -0.28 -10.04
CA GLY A 174 -24.40 0.48 -11.29
C GLY A 174 -22.98 0.63 -11.83
N ARG A 175 -22.83 1.43 -12.87
CA ARG A 175 -21.50 1.75 -13.44
C ARG A 175 -20.93 2.99 -12.73
N PRO A 176 -19.67 2.98 -12.26
CA PRO A 176 -19.09 4.12 -11.54
C PRO A 176 -19.23 5.46 -12.24
N ASN A 177 -19.00 5.53 -13.56
CA ASN A 177 -19.22 6.76 -14.33
C ASN A 177 -20.66 7.26 -14.22
N VAL A 178 -21.65 6.38 -14.36
CA VAL A 178 -23.08 6.76 -14.28
C VAL A 178 -23.42 7.21 -12.85
N LEU A 179 -22.96 6.47 -11.83
CA LEU A 179 -23.17 6.83 -10.43
C LEU A 179 -22.56 8.19 -10.09
N PHE A 180 -21.40 8.52 -10.67
CA PHE A 180 -20.69 9.77 -10.44
C PHE A 180 -21.31 10.96 -11.17
N HIS A 181 -21.70 10.78 -12.44
CA HIS A 181 -22.23 11.86 -13.28
C HIS A 181 -23.74 12.07 -13.12
N LEU A 182 -24.50 11.05 -12.75
CA LEU A 182 -25.97 11.07 -12.65
C LEU A 182 -26.48 10.57 -11.29
N PRO A 183 -26.05 11.17 -10.16
CA PRO A 183 -26.44 10.71 -8.82
C PRO A 183 -27.95 10.81 -8.57
N HIS A 184 -28.64 11.76 -9.22
CA HIS A 184 -30.10 11.94 -9.11
C HIS A 184 -30.89 10.71 -9.57
N ARG A 185 -30.38 9.92 -10.52
CA ARG A 185 -31.04 8.68 -10.98
C ARG A 185 -31.04 7.55 -9.93
N TYR A 186 -30.23 7.69 -8.88
CA TYR A 186 -30.06 6.68 -7.84
C TYR A 186 -30.50 7.18 -6.47
N ALA A 187 -31.29 8.27 -6.42
CA ALA A 187 -31.68 8.96 -5.19
C ALA A 187 -30.47 9.26 -4.27
N SER A 188 -29.29 9.49 -4.88
CA SER A 188 -28.05 9.74 -4.16
C SER A 188 -27.69 11.21 -4.20
N ARG A 189 -26.95 11.67 -3.19
CA ARG A 189 -26.47 13.06 -3.07
C ARG A 189 -25.02 13.15 -3.52
N ASP A 190 -24.66 14.26 -4.15
CA ASP A 190 -23.25 14.55 -4.44
C ASP A 190 -22.56 15.00 -3.14
N TYR A 191 -21.53 14.25 -2.72
CA TYR A 191 -20.73 14.55 -1.52
C TYR A 191 -19.43 15.29 -1.85
N ARG A 192 -19.23 15.72 -3.11
CA ARG A 192 -18.04 16.50 -3.50
C ARG A 192 -17.97 17.79 -2.69
N ARG A 193 -16.80 18.03 -2.10
CA ARG A 193 -16.45 19.33 -1.52
C ARG A 193 -15.73 20.14 -2.59
N LYS A 194 -16.21 21.36 -2.88
CA LYS A 194 -15.50 22.27 -3.77
C LYS A 194 -14.15 22.61 -3.15
N VAL A 195 -13.08 22.36 -3.90
CA VAL A 195 -11.73 22.68 -3.47
C VAL A 195 -11.49 24.16 -3.77
N ASN A 196 -10.81 24.87 -2.86
CA ASN A 196 -10.44 26.26 -3.08
C ASN A 196 -9.48 26.36 -4.28
N PRO A 197 -9.84 27.07 -5.37
CA PRO A 197 -9.04 27.14 -6.59
C PRO A 197 -7.65 27.73 -6.34
N ASN A 198 -7.53 28.71 -5.44
CA ASN A 198 -6.24 29.33 -5.10
C ASN A 198 -5.29 28.32 -4.44
N THR A 199 -5.83 27.39 -3.64
CA THR A 199 -5.04 26.31 -3.04
C THR A 199 -4.57 25.34 -4.11
N VAL A 200 -5.43 24.99 -5.08
CA VAL A 200 -5.06 24.11 -6.20
C VAL A 200 -3.95 24.74 -7.04
N GLU A 201 -4.06 26.01 -7.38
CA GLU A 201 -3.05 26.74 -8.15
C GLU A 201 -1.71 26.82 -7.40
N LYS A 202 -1.73 27.16 -6.11
CA LYS A 202 -0.53 27.16 -5.26
C LYS A 202 0.15 25.79 -5.24
N LEU A 203 -0.63 24.71 -5.08
CA LEU A 203 -0.10 23.34 -5.09
C LEU A 203 0.44 22.96 -6.46
N MET A 204 -0.25 23.34 -7.54
CA MET A 204 0.23 23.10 -8.90
C MET A 204 1.54 23.83 -9.17
N ASN A 205 1.67 25.10 -8.80
CA ASN A 205 2.90 25.86 -8.98
C ASN A 205 4.05 25.29 -8.13
N LYS A 206 3.75 24.79 -6.92
CA LYS A 206 4.73 24.21 -6.01
C LYS A 206 5.25 22.85 -6.47
N PHE A 207 4.36 21.96 -6.94
CA PHE A 207 4.70 20.54 -7.18
C PHE A 207 4.76 20.15 -8.65
N THR A 208 4.21 20.96 -9.56
CA THR A 208 4.23 20.71 -11.00
C THR A 208 4.99 21.83 -11.71
N LYS A 209 6.32 21.85 -11.56
CA LYS A 209 7.15 22.43 -12.64
C LYS A 209 6.89 21.57 -13.87
N LYS A 210 6.30 22.13 -14.92
CA LYS A 210 6.14 21.45 -16.21
C LYS A 210 7.54 20.96 -16.59
N PRO A 211 7.81 19.63 -16.64
CA PRO A 211 9.15 19.17 -16.97
C PRO A 211 9.48 19.70 -18.37
N LYS A 212 10.66 20.27 -18.55
CA LYS A 212 11.24 20.44 -19.88
C LYS A 212 11.48 19.04 -20.42
N LEU A 213 10.43 18.44 -20.99
CA LEU A 213 10.55 17.26 -21.83
C LEU A 213 11.45 17.70 -22.98
N PHE A 214 12.48 16.92 -23.31
CA PHE A 214 13.31 17.13 -24.49
C PHE A 214 12.38 17.57 -25.63
N GLU A 215 12.59 18.78 -26.13
CA GLU A 215 11.88 19.21 -27.33
C GLU A 215 12.15 18.12 -28.36
N ARG A 216 11.10 17.46 -28.85
CA ARG A 216 11.22 16.62 -30.03
C ARG A 216 11.81 17.53 -31.09
N SER A 217 13.10 17.43 -31.32
CA SER A 217 13.74 18.18 -32.39
C SER A 217 12.90 17.90 -33.64
N LEU A 218 12.47 18.96 -34.32
CA LEU A 218 11.70 18.87 -35.56
C LEU A 218 12.43 18.06 -36.67
N GLN A 219 13.64 17.56 -36.39
CA GLN A 219 14.45 16.74 -37.27
C GLN A 219 13.88 15.33 -37.52
N MET A 220 13.08 14.74 -36.62
CA MET A 220 12.49 13.40 -36.87
C MET A 220 11.26 13.39 -37.79
N LYS A 221 10.75 14.55 -38.23
CA LYS A 221 9.71 14.61 -39.28
C LYS A 221 10.26 14.47 -40.71
N ARG A 222 11.59 14.52 -40.91
CA ARG A 222 12.21 14.46 -42.24
C ARG A 222 12.58 13.06 -42.72
N LEU A 223 12.55 12.04 -41.85
CA LEU A 223 13.01 10.69 -42.19
C LEU A 223 11.89 9.74 -42.70
N SER A 224 10.61 10.10 -42.63
CA SER A 224 9.51 9.25 -43.14
C SER A 224 9.05 9.58 -44.57
N LYS A 225 9.71 10.50 -45.28
CA LYS A 225 9.32 10.95 -46.63
C LYS A 225 10.37 10.72 -47.72
N LYS A 226 11.45 9.99 -47.44
CA LYS A 226 12.55 9.74 -48.40
C LYS A 226 12.77 8.27 -48.80
N GLN A 227 11.80 7.40 -48.56
CA GLN A 227 11.80 6.03 -49.11
C GLN A 227 10.41 5.72 -49.66
N LEU A 228 10.14 6.25 -50.85
CA LEU A 228 9.08 5.85 -51.79
C LEU A 228 9.40 6.56 -53.11
N TYR A 229 10.44 6.07 -53.77
CA TYR A 229 10.62 6.11 -55.22
C TYR A 229 11.13 4.73 -55.61
#